data_AF-M8EA85-F1
#
_entry.id   AF-M8EA85-F1
#
_cell.length_a   1.000
_cell.length_b   1.000
_cell.length_c   1.000
_cell.angle_alpha   90.00
_cell.angle_beta   90.00
_cell.angle_gamma   90.00
#
_symmetry.space_group_name_H-M   'P 1'
#
loop_
_entity.id
_entity.type
_entity.pdbx_description
1 polymer ?
#
loop_
_entity_poly.entity_id
_entity_poly.type
_entity_poly.pdbx_seq_one_letter_code
_entity_poly.pdbx_strand_id
1 'polypeptide(L)'
;MKWDVKSFVGGIVVGSALFSGLALAAPAYPDSSEINKTPFTYYFDGVPKSPAMDVQGILYKNSVYVPIRFVAENLGKSVIYDGKTKSIYLGKLPAGKMYSKMEAVELVKKKFAGSLTPQHIVEYDHDDEKGHYVIQIYQTVVNNFQSGDSYTSTYGWFVVNPNTGEIRSLLQ
;
A
#
# COMPACT_ATOMS: atom_id res chain seq x y z
N MET A 1 33.11 57.70 6.60
CA MET A 1 31.85 57.12 7.11
C MET A 1 32.17 56.39 8.41
N LYS A 2 31.80 56.95 9.58
CA LYS A 2 31.99 56.31 10.89
C LYS A 2 30.63 55.81 11.35
N TRP A 3 30.47 54.49 11.50
CA TRP A 3 29.21 53.89 11.94
C TRP A 3 29.09 54.02 13.46
N ASP A 4 27.97 54.57 13.96
CA ASP A 4 27.68 54.66 15.40
C ASP A 4 27.05 53.33 15.87
N VAL A 5 27.70 52.69 16.84
CA VAL A 5 27.28 51.41 17.44
C VAL A 5 25.85 51.50 18.00
N LYS A 6 25.42 52.68 18.45
CA LYS A 6 24.05 52.90 18.94
C LYS A 6 23.00 52.77 17.84
N SER A 7 23.32 53.20 16.63
CA SER A 7 22.45 53.06 15.45
C SER A 7 22.39 51.61 14.96
N PHE A 8 23.47 50.85 15.10
CA PHE A 8 23.50 49.42 14.77
C PHE A 8 22.65 48.58 15.74
N VAL A 9 22.75 48.84 17.05
CA VAL A 9 21.92 48.16 18.06
C VAL A 9 20.44 48.54 17.92
N GLY A 10 20.14 49.81 17.64
CA GLY A 10 18.78 50.24 17.34
C GLY A 10 18.18 49.53 16.11
N GLY A 11 18.98 49.31 15.07
CA GLY A 11 18.57 48.55 13.89
C GLY A 11 18.26 47.08 14.18
N ILE A 12 19.04 46.42 15.05
CA ILE A 12 18.79 45.02 15.44
C ILE A 12 17.46 44.88 16.20
N VAL A 13 17.15 45.79 17.12
CA VAL A 13 15.91 45.74 17.93
C VAL A 13 14.67 45.94 17.05
N VAL A 14 14.71 46.90 16.13
CA VAL A 14 13.62 47.13 15.17
C VAL A 14 13.48 45.96 14.18
N GLY A 15 14.60 45.38 13.74
CA GLY A 15 14.60 44.18 12.90
C GLY A 15 13.92 42.99 13.59
N SER A 16 14.25 42.71 14.86
CA SER A 16 13.63 41.61 15.61
C SER A 16 12.12 41.77 15.80
N ALA A 17 11.61 43.00 15.96
CA ALA A 17 10.18 43.26 16.11
C ALA A 17 9.40 43.12 14.78
N LEU A 18 10.04 43.37 13.64
CA LEU A 18 9.41 43.29 12.31
C LEU A 18 9.39 41.86 11.74
N PHE A 19 10.28 40.97 12.18
CA PHE A 19 10.28 39.55 11.77
C PHE A 19 9.47 38.62 12.69
N SER A 20 8.88 39.12 13.78
CA SER A 20 7.95 38.37 14.63
C SER A 20 6.55 38.19 14.04
N GLY A 21 6.24 38.81 12.90
CA GLY A 21 4.91 38.81 12.29
C GLY A 21 4.90 38.24 10.88
N LEU A 22 4.86 36.90 10.77
CA LEU A 22 4.19 36.08 9.74
C LEU A 22 4.72 34.64 9.88
N ALA A 23 4.31 33.96 10.95
CA ALA A 23 4.25 32.51 10.90
C ALA A 23 3.05 32.17 10.01
N LEU A 24 3.26 32.11 8.70
CA LEU A 24 2.34 31.39 7.84
C LEU A 24 2.28 29.98 8.42
N ALA A 25 1.13 29.59 8.96
CA ALA A 25 0.88 28.20 9.28
C ALA A 25 1.11 27.44 7.97
N ALA A 26 2.24 26.73 7.86
CA ALA A 26 2.36 25.67 6.89
C ALA A 26 1.09 24.83 7.05
N PRO A 27 0.44 24.39 5.95
CA PRO A 27 -0.67 23.47 6.09
C PRO A 27 -0.17 22.34 6.97
N ALA A 28 -0.77 22.19 8.16
CA ALA A 28 -0.48 21.08 9.02
C ALA A 28 -0.71 19.85 8.16
N TYR A 29 0.38 19.17 7.79
CA TYR A 29 0.28 17.78 7.37
C TYR A 29 -0.53 17.11 8.48
N PRO A 30 -1.60 16.36 8.15
CA PRO A 30 -2.37 15.67 9.17
C PRO A 30 -1.38 14.89 10.02
N ASP A 31 -1.33 15.26 11.29
CA ASP A 31 -0.45 14.63 12.25
C ASP A 31 -0.78 13.14 12.26
N SER A 32 0.20 12.33 11.85
CA SER A 32 0.09 10.86 11.83
C SER A 32 0.02 10.25 13.24
N SER A 33 -0.05 11.08 14.30
CA SER A 33 0.09 10.65 15.69
C SER A 33 -1.19 10.50 16.51
N GLU A 34 -2.39 10.51 15.89
CA GLU A 34 -3.60 9.99 16.54
C GLU A 34 -4.11 8.72 15.85
N ILE A 35 -3.22 7.72 15.72
CA ILE A 35 -3.72 6.33 15.83
C ILE A 35 -4.35 6.25 17.20
N ASN A 36 -5.68 6.37 17.27
CA ASN A 36 -6.45 6.06 18.47
C ASN A 36 -5.98 4.68 18.97
N LYS A 37 -5.12 4.67 20.00
CA LYS A 37 -4.60 3.46 20.62
C LYS A 37 -5.72 2.89 21.48
N THR A 38 -6.77 2.39 20.84
CA THR A 38 -7.80 1.63 21.51
C THR A 38 -7.12 0.38 22.10
N PRO A 39 -7.17 0.17 23.43
CA PRO A 39 -6.54 -0.98 24.06
C PRO A 39 -7.36 -2.23 23.75
N PHE A 40 -7.00 -2.95 22.70
CA PHE A 40 -7.62 -4.24 22.36
C PHE A 40 -7.13 -5.33 23.29
N THR A 41 -8.06 -6.15 23.79
CA THR A 41 -7.74 -7.41 24.48
C THR A 41 -7.99 -8.55 23.52
N TYR A 42 -6.96 -9.38 23.28
CA TYR A 42 -7.06 -10.54 22.39
C TYR A 42 -7.14 -11.80 23.22
N TYR A 43 -8.07 -12.70 22.88
CA TYR A 43 -8.18 -14.01 23.52
C TYR A 43 -7.82 -15.09 22.50
N PHE A 44 -6.87 -15.93 22.86
CA PHE A 44 -6.51 -17.14 22.11
C PHE A 44 -6.86 -18.33 23.00
N ASP A 45 -7.83 -19.14 22.58
CA ASP A 45 -8.36 -20.26 23.36
C ASP A 45 -8.76 -19.86 24.80
N GLY A 46 -9.40 -18.69 24.94
CA GLY A 46 -9.82 -18.14 26.23
C GLY A 46 -8.70 -17.50 27.06
N VAL A 47 -7.45 -17.53 26.60
CA VAL A 47 -6.30 -16.94 27.30
C VAL A 47 -6.03 -15.53 26.74
N PRO A 48 -5.99 -14.49 27.60
CA PRO A 48 -5.66 -13.14 27.15
C PRO A 48 -4.20 -13.05 26.68
N LYS A 49 -3.98 -12.39 25.54
CA LYS A 49 -2.68 -12.14 24.91
C LYS A 49 -2.61 -10.70 24.41
N SER A 50 -1.39 -10.20 24.27
CA SER A 50 -1.12 -8.87 23.70
C SER A 50 0.05 -8.95 22.72
N PRO A 51 -0.01 -8.21 21.60
CA PRO A 51 1.13 -8.07 20.71
C PRO A 51 2.20 -7.18 21.35
N ALA A 52 3.37 -7.11 20.72
CA ALA A 52 4.46 -6.23 21.15
C ALA A 52 4.00 -4.75 21.19
N MET A 53 4.62 -3.96 22.07
CA MET A 53 4.19 -2.57 22.34
C MET A 53 4.29 -1.65 21.10
N ASP A 54 5.21 -1.95 20.21
CA ASP A 54 5.46 -1.24 18.95
C ASP A 54 4.52 -1.67 17.81
N VAL A 55 3.76 -2.76 17.98
CA VAL A 55 2.86 -3.29 16.95
C VAL A 55 1.50 -3.60 17.55
N GLN A 56 0.66 -2.57 17.68
CA GLN A 56 -0.71 -2.71 18.18
C GLN A 56 -1.73 -2.87 17.03
N GLY A 57 -2.92 -3.36 17.37
CA GLY A 57 -4.04 -3.38 16.44
C GLY A 57 -4.53 -1.96 16.13
N ILE A 58 -5.05 -1.76 14.93
CA ILE A 58 -5.54 -0.45 14.45
C ILE A 58 -7.02 -0.58 14.10
N LEU A 59 -7.87 0.32 14.61
CA LEU A 59 -9.25 0.46 14.16
C LEU A 59 -9.30 1.34 12.92
N TYR A 60 -9.73 0.80 11.80
CA TYR A 60 -9.91 1.55 10.56
C TYR A 60 -11.19 1.13 9.86
N LYS A 61 -12.04 2.10 9.51
CA LYS A 61 -13.35 1.87 8.87
C LYS A 61 -14.16 0.76 9.56
N ASN A 62 -14.29 0.85 10.89
CA ASN A 62 -15.03 -0.11 11.72
C ASN A 62 -14.49 -1.55 11.67
N SER A 63 -13.24 -1.74 11.24
CA SER A 63 -12.54 -3.03 11.18
C SER A 63 -11.25 -2.94 12.00
N VAL A 64 -10.94 -4.00 12.76
CA VAL A 64 -9.70 -4.08 13.54
C VAL A 64 -8.65 -4.83 12.74
N TYR A 65 -7.55 -4.15 12.42
CA TYR A 65 -6.39 -4.71 11.73
C TYR A 65 -5.37 -5.13 12.77
N VAL A 66 -4.99 -6.41 12.74
CA VAL A 66 -4.11 -7.02 13.75
C VAL A 66 -2.83 -7.50 13.09
N PRO A 67 -1.66 -7.37 13.72
CA PRO A 67 -0.41 -7.87 13.16
C PRO A 67 -0.49 -9.37 12.88
N ILE A 68 -0.29 -9.77 11.62
CA ILE A 68 -0.44 -11.16 11.20
C ILE A 68 0.51 -12.11 11.94
N ARG A 69 1.72 -11.66 12.28
CA ARG A 69 2.69 -12.43 13.07
C ARG A 69 2.17 -12.77 14.46
N PHE A 70 1.58 -11.79 15.15
CA PHE A 70 1.00 -12.00 16.47
C PHE A 70 -0.11 -13.05 16.43
N VAL A 71 -1.00 -12.97 15.44
CA VAL A 71 -2.09 -13.95 15.27
C VAL A 71 -1.51 -15.34 14.99
N ALA A 72 -0.60 -15.45 14.03
CA ALA A 72 -0.05 -16.73 13.59
C ALA A 72 0.76 -17.44 14.68
N GLU A 73 1.64 -16.72 15.40
CA GLU A 73 2.48 -17.31 16.45
C GLU A 73 1.65 -17.83 17.62
N ASN A 74 0.59 -17.12 18.03
CA ASN A 74 -0.33 -17.60 19.05
C ASN A 74 -1.19 -18.78 18.58
N LEU A 75 -1.30 -19.02 17.26
CA LEU A 75 -1.90 -20.23 16.67
C LEU A 75 -0.86 -21.32 16.38
N GLY A 76 0.38 -21.18 16.86
CA GLY A 76 1.45 -22.15 16.66
C GLY A 76 1.95 -22.25 15.21
N LYS A 77 1.79 -21.17 14.41
CA LYS A 77 2.28 -21.07 13.03
C LYS A 77 3.43 -20.08 12.94
N SER A 78 4.47 -20.45 12.20
CA SER A 78 5.54 -19.53 11.80
C SER A 78 5.07 -18.57 10.71
N VAL A 79 5.62 -17.36 10.67
CA VAL A 79 5.39 -16.41 9.57
C VAL A 79 6.69 -16.17 8.82
N ILE A 80 6.67 -16.41 7.51
CA ILE A 80 7.81 -16.15 6.63
C ILE A 80 7.38 -15.10 5.63
N TYR A 81 8.15 -14.01 5.51
CA TYR A 81 7.93 -12.96 4.52
C TYR A 81 9.01 -13.03 3.46
N ASP A 82 8.61 -13.20 2.20
CA ASP A 82 9.48 -13.05 1.05
C ASP A 82 9.33 -11.64 0.46
N GLY A 83 10.34 -10.81 0.70
CA GLY A 83 10.37 -9.43 0.23
C GLY A 83 10.48 -9.26 -1.28
N LYS A 84 10.91 -10.30 -2.02
CA LYS A 84 11.05 -10.26 -3.48
C LYS A 84 9.69 -10.36 -4.16
N THR A 85 8.91 -11.35 -3.76
CA THR A 85 7.57 -11.63 -4.32
C THR A 85 6.44 -10.96 -3.56
N LYS A 86 6.77 -10.27 -2.45
CA LYS A 86 5.80 -9.70 -1.48
C LYS A 86 4.85 -10.75 -0.90
N SER A 87 5.34 -11.98 -0.77
CA SER A 87 4.53 -13.12 -0.28
C SER A 87 4.67 -13.29 1.22
N ILE A 88 3.55 -13.59 1.89
CA ILE A 88 3.50 -13.93 3.31
C ILE A 88 3.05 -15.39 3.41
N TYR A 89 3.88 -16.24 4.03
CA TYR A 89 3.59 -17.65 4.26
C TYR A 89 3.29 -17.89 5.73
N LEU A 90 2.21 -18.63 5.99
CA LEU A 90 1.83 -19.08 7.33
C LEU A 90 2.12 -20.58 7.47
N GLY A 91 2.97 -20.93 8.42
CA GLY A 91 3.42 -22.30 8.64
C GLY A 91 4.48 -22.73 7.63
N LYS A 92 4.18 -23.80 6.86
CA LYS A 92 5.15 -24.41 5.93
C LYS A 92 5.17 -23.64 4.61
N LEU A 93 6.37 -23.53 4.04
CA LEU A 93 6.52 -23.10 2.66
C LEU A 93 5.90 -24.15 1.72
N PRO A 94 5.33 -23.73 0.59
CA PRO A 94 4.83 -24.66 -0.41
C PRO A 94 5.95 -25.56 -0.93
N ALA A 95 5.67 -26.86 -1.05
CA ALA A 95 6.63 -27.86 -1.52
C ALA A 95 6.90 -27.77 -3.03
N GLY A 96 5.98 -27.14 -3.77
CA GLY A 96 6.09 -26.90 -5.21
C GLY A 96 6.20 -25.42 -5.53
N LYS A 97 6.55 -25.12 -6.77
CA LYS A 97 6.52 -23.75 -7.28
C LYS A 97 5.08 -23.23 -7.24
N MET A 98 4.88 -22.15 -6.50
CA MET A 98 3.68 -21.33 -6.59
C MET A 98 4.06 -19.98 -7.16
N TYR A 99 3.15 -19.39 -7.91
CA TYR A 99 3.29 -18.04 -8.44
C TYR A 99 2.67 -17.06 -7.45
N SER A 100 3.37 -15.98 -7.17
CA SER A 100 2.83 -14.81 -6.50
C SER A 100 1.95 -13.99 -7.45
N LYS A 101 1.17 -13.05 -6.90
CA LYS A 101 0.35 -12.11 -7.70
C LYS A 101 1.20 -11.30 -8.69
N MET A 102 2.40 -10.89 -8.26
CA MET A 102 3.36 -10.18 -9.11
C MET A 102 3.83 -11.04 -10.28
N GLU A 103 4.26 -12.27 -10.00
CA GLU A 103 4.70 -13.19 -11.04
C GLU A 103 3.56 -13.57 -11.98
N ALA A 104 2.33 -13.69 -11.48
CA ALA A 104 1.17 -13.95 -12.33
C ALA A 104 0.89 -12.79 -13.30
N VAL A 105 1.03 -11.55 -12.85
CA VAL A 105 0.97 -10.36 -13.73
C VAL A 105 2.06 -10.42 -14.79
N GLU A 106 3.28 -10.80 -14.43
CA GLU A 106 4.38 -10.97 -15.39
C GLU A 106 4.10 -12.11 -16.40
N LEU A 107 3.52 -13.23 -15.96
CA LEU A 107 3.14 -14.32 -16.85
C LEU A 107 2.11 -13.85 -17.88
N VAL A 108 1.10 -13.09 -17.45
CA VAL A 108 0.08 -12.53 -18.36
C VAL A 108 0.71 -11.53 -19.31
N LYS A 109 1.51 -10.58 -18.81
CA LYS A 109 2.27 -9.63 -19.65
C LYS A 109 3.09 -10.36 -20.72
N LYS A 110 3.81 -11.41 -20.33
CA LYS A 110 4.64 -12.20 -21.24
C LYS A 110 3.81 -12.96 -22.27
N LYS A 111 2.70 -13.58 -21.86
CA LYS A 111 1.82 -14.35 -22.75
C LYS A 111 1.20 -13.48 -23.84
N PHE A 112 0.87 -12.22 -23.52
CA PHE A 112 0.21 -11.29 -24.44
C PHE A 112 1.15 -10.23 -25.01
N ALA A 113 2.46 -10.28 -24.73
CA ALA A 113 3.41 -9.22 -25.12
C ALA A 113 3.36 -8.81 -26.61
N GLY A 114 3.07 -9.75 -27.52
CA GLY A 114 2.92 -9.45 -28.96
C GLY A 114 1.61 -8.76 -29.36
N SER A 115 0.61 -8.74 -28.47
CA SER A 115 -0.71 -8.13 -28.69
C SER A 115 -0.93 -6.87 -27.85
N LEU A 116 -0.06 -6.59 -26.88
CA LEU A 116 -0.16 -5.43 -26.00
C LEU A 116 0.55 -4.22 -26.58
N THR A 117 -0.08 -3.05 -26.45
CA THR A 117 0.57 -1.75 -26.72
C THR A 117 1.11 -1.16 -25.42
N PRO A 118 2.02 -0.17 -25.46
CA PRO A 118 2.51 0.51 -24.25
C PRO A 118 1.42 1.21 -23.42
N GLN A 119 0.23 1.41 -23.98
CA GLN A 119 -0.93 1.99 -23.29
C GLN A 119 -1.68 0.96 -22.44
N HIS A 120 -1.43 -0.34 -22.66
CA HIS A 120 -2.07 -1.39 -21.88
C HIS A 120 -1.40 -1.56 -20.52
N ILE A 121 -2.21 -1.43 -19.48
CA ILE A 121 -1.92 -1.74 -18.10
C ILE A 121 -2.36 -3.18 -17.85
N VAL A 122 -1.49 -3.97 -17.22
CA VAL A 122 -1.78 -5.33 -16.78
C VAL A 122 -1.60 -5.36 -15.28
N GLU A 123 -2.69 -5.60 -14.56
CA GLU A 123 -2.70 -5.59 -13.11
C GLU A 123 -3.57 -6.69 -12.52
N TYR A 124 -3.20 -7.09 -11.31
CA TYR A 124 -4.03 -7.97 -10.48
C TYR A 124 -5.24 -7.17 -9.98
N ASP A 125 -6.41 -7.79 -10.05
CA ASP A 125 -7.67 -7.19 -9.60
C ASP A 125 -8.16 -7.86 -8.30
N HIS A 126 -8.57 -9.13 -8.38
CA HIS A 126 -9.05 -9.92 -7.23
C HIS A 126 -8.67 -11.41 -7.34
N ASP A 127 -8.92 -12.15 -6.27
CA ASP A 127 -8.85 -13.61 -6.26
C ASP A 127 -10.25 -14.18 -6.56
N ASP A 128 -10.38 -15.20 -7.42
CA ASP A 128 -11.66 -15.88 -7.67
C ASP A 128 -12.06 -16.79 -6.49
N GLU A 129 -13.26 -17.39 -6.55
CA GLU A 129 -13.76 -18.30 -5.51
C GLU A 129 -12.87 -19.53 -5.26
N LYS A 130 -12.01 -19.88 -6.22
CA LYS A 130 -11.06 -21.01 -6.15
C LYS A 130 -9.66 -20.58 -5.69
N GLY A 131 -9.46 -19.28 -5.42
CA GLY A 131 -8.17 -18.70 -5.06
C GLY A 131 -7.23 -18.54 -6.26
N HIS A 132 -7.74 -18.55 -7.49
CA HIS A 132 -6.97 -18.16 -8.66
C HIS A 132 -6.90 -16.64 -8.80
N TYR A 133 -5.86 -16.13 -9.44
CA TYR A 133 -5.68 -14.69 -9.60
C TYR A 133 -6.39 -14.18 -10.84
N VAL A 134 -7.26 -13.20 -10.67
CA VAL A 134 -7.88 -12.48 -11.77
C VAL A 134 -7.02 -11.27 -12.11
N ILE A 135 -6.64 -11.19 -13.38
CA ILE A 135 -5.74 -10.18 -13.93
C ILE A 135 -6.48 -9.45 -15.04
N GLN A 136 -6.56 -8.14 -14.91
CA GLN A 136 -7.17 -7.26 -15.90
C GLN A 136 -6.09 -6.71 -16.82
N ILE A 137 -6.38 -6.71 -18.12
CA ILE A 137 -5.65 -5.93 -19.11
C ILE A 137 -6.58 -4.84 -19.61
N TYR A 138 -6.17 -3.58 -19.47
CA TYR A 138 -6.95 -2.44 -19.92
C TYR A 138 -6.07 -1.27 -20.34
N GLN A 139 -6.65 -0.27 -20.97
CA GLN A 139 -6.02 1.01 -21.24
C GLN A 139 -6.94 2.14 -20.80
N THR A 140 -6.36 3.22 -20.30
CA THR A 140 -7.11 4.43 -19.98
C THR A 140 -7.08 5.36 -21.19
N VAL A 141 -8.24 5.66 -21.76
CA VAL A 141 -8.39 6.55 -22.91
C VAL A 141 -8.92 7.89 -22.41
N VAL A 142 -8.17 8.95 -22.67
CA VAL A 142 -8.56 10.33 -22.33
C VAL A 142 -9.51 10.84 -23.42
N ASN A 143 -10.73 11.21 -23.04
CA ASN A 143 -11.73 11.78 -23.94
C ASN A 143 -11.48 13.27 -24.17
N ASN A 144 -11.15 14.00 -23.10
CA ASN A 144 -10.94 15.44 -23.17
C ASN A 144 -9.83 15.87 -22.21
N PHE A 145 -8.71 16.32 -22.77
CA PHE A 145 -7.54 16.79 -22.02
C PHE A 145 -7.81 18.06 -21.21
N GLN A 146 -8.84 18.85 -21.55
CA GLN A 146 -9.18 20.07 -20.82
C GLN A 146 -10.07 19.81 -19.60
N SER A 147 -10.96 18.81 -19.64
CA SER A 147 -11.80 18.43 -18.50
C SER A 147 -11.18 17.34 -17.63
N GLY A 148 -10.20 16.58 -18.15
CA GLY A 148 -9.61 15.43 -17.47
C GLY A 148 -10.46 14.15 -17.56
N ASP A 149 -11.52 14.17 -18.37
CA ASP A 149 -12.41 13.01 -18.52
C ASP A 149 -11.68 11.87 -19.24
N SER A 150 -11.71 10.68 -18.63
CA SER A 150 -11.15 9.45 -19.20
C SER A 150 -12.07 8.27 -18.95
N TYR A 151 -11.91 7.21 -19.74
CA TYR A 151 -12.59 5.95 -19.54
C TYR A 151 -11.61 4.77 -19.66
N THR A 152 -11.97 3.68 -19.00
CA THR A 152 -11.21 2.43 -19.05
C THR A 152 -11.75 1.55 -20.19
N SER A 153 -10.90 1.25 -21.16
CA SER A 153 -11.17 0.27 -22.20
C SER A 153 -10.50 -1.05 -21.82
N THR A 154 -11.29 -2.06 -21.46
CA THR A 154 -10.78 -3.36 -21.03
C THR A 154 -10.48 -4.24 -22.24
N TYR A 155 -9.23 -4.66 -22.38
CA TYR A 155 -8.82 -5.65 -23.38
C TYR A 155 -9.32 -7.04 -23.01
N GLY A 156 -9.19 -7.40 -21.73
CA GLY A 156 -9.77 -8.65 -21.24
C GLY A 156 -9.41 -8.97 -19.80
N TRP A 157 -10.04 -10.05 -19.32
CA TRP A 157 -9.87 -10.60 -17.98
C TRP A 157 -9.28 -12.00 -18.08
N PHE A 158 -8.25 -12.26 -17.28
CA PHE A 158 -7.49 -13.50 -17.32
C PHE A 158 -7.39 -14.10 -15.93
N VAL A 159 -7.66 -15.40 -15.81
CA VAL A 159 -7.49 -16.18 -14.59
C VAL A 159 -6.15 -16.89 -14.65
N VAL A 160 -5.36 -16.76 -13.59
CA VAL A 160 -4.08 -17.45 -13.42
C VAL A 160 -4.15 -18.39 -12.23
N ASN A 161 -3.90 -19.67 -12.47
CA ASN A 161 -3.81 -20.65 -11.39
C ASN A 161 -2.45 -20.46 -10.66
N PRO A 162 -2.43 -20.14 -9.35
CA PRO A 162 -1.19 -19.90 -8.61
C PRO A 162 -0.33 -21.15 -8.44
N ASN A 163 -0.91 -22.34 -8.52
CA ASN A 163 -0.18 -23.60 -8.36
C ASN A 163 0.53 -24.03 -9.64
N THR A 164 -0.05 -23.70 -10.81
CA THR A 164 0.43 -24.21 -12.10
C THR A 164 0.95 -23.11 -13.03
N GLY A 165 0.57 -21.86 -12.81
CA GLY A 165 0.83 -20.75 -13.72
C GLY A 165 -0.03 -20.79 -14.99
N GLU A 166 -1.02 -21.68 -15.05
CA GLU A 166 -1.94 -21.79 -16.19
C GLU A 166 -2.78 -20.50 -16.32
N ILE A 167 -2.83 -19.92 -17.52
CA ILE A 167 -3.59 -18.71 -17.81
C ILE A 167 -4.79 -19.03 -18.71
N ARG A 168 -5.99 -18.68 -18.27
CA ARG A 168 -7.25 -18.80 -19.02
C ARG A 168 -7.91 -17.43 -19.23
N SER A 169 -8.53 -17.22 -20.39
CA SER A 169 -9.36 -16.03 -20.63
C SER A 169 -10.75 -16.24 -20.03
N LEU A 170 -11.34 -15.21 -19.44
CA LEU A 170 -12.72 -15.23 -18.95
C LEU A 170 -13.75 -14.82 -20.02
N LEU A 171 -13.29 -14.36 -21.19
CA LEU A 171 -14.14 -13.79 -22.25
C LEU A 171 -14.28 -14.71 -23.48
N GLN A 172 -14.12 -16.02 -23.33
CA GLN A 172 -14.22 -16.97 -24.46
C GLN A 172 -15.15 -18.14 -24.17
#